data_AF-A0A2V5XIC3-F1
#
_entry.id   AF-A0A2V5XIC3-F1
#
_cell.length_a   1.000
_cell.length_b   1.000
_cell.length_c   1.000
_cell.angle_alpha   90.00
_cell.angle_beta   90.00
_cell.angle_gamma   90.00
#
_symmetry.space_group_name_H-M   'P 1'
#
loop_
_entity.id
_entity.type
_entity.pdbx_description
1 polymer ?
#
loop_
_entity_poly.entity_id
_entity_poly.type
_entity_poly.pdbx_seq_one_letter_code
_entity_poly.pdbx_strand_id
1 'polypeptide(L)'
;MTSSELEMKTLATPLGLAGLGSNPEAERRRDQFFNWRVGGTALLVALAYYLGAKIGFALTLRPHPISVLWPPNSILLSALLLTPVRVWWVILLAAFPAHLAAQMQSNVPPTMILCWFISNSCEALIGAGCVRYLIDRPVRFDRLGNVGIFIFFAAFLAPFLSSFVDAAFVAINHFGGDSYWQVWRIRFTSNILAALTLAPLIVTWVADGIAWLWKIRQARFVEAALLLVGLLSVNTVVFYKLGSTAGSALLYLPLPFLIWAAVRFGSRGASAAICTLTFLAIWSAGHGYGPFSTRSAEENALSIQMFLIVMSVPLLLLAGLIEERSKGATTLREREERISLAAESANLAFWSINFERKESWMSDKGRAIFNFRPDEGLSRELFLSRVHPEDRNAVDEAIERARASSQTFEFEYRLLRPDGDVRWL
;
A
#
# COMPACT_ATOMS: atom_id res chain seq x y z
N MET A 1 30.69 48.67 47.92
CA MET A 1 30.36 47.24 47.87
C MET A 1 30.68 46.64 49.23
N THR A 2 29.64 46.32 50.00
CA THR A 2 29.61 45.41 51.18
C THR A 2 28.13 45.18 51.52
N SER A 3 27.76 43.90 51.71
CA SER A 3 26.79 43.30 52.69
C SER A 3 25.44 43.99 52.94
N SER A 4 24.29 43.36 53.11
CA SER A 4 23.85 42.01 53.52
C SER A 4 22.31 42.05 53.38
N GLU A 5 21.60 40.97 53.06
CA GLU A 5 21.04 40.07 54.07
C GLU A 5 20.50 38.81 53.39
N LEU A 6 20.97 37.67 53.90
CA LEU A 6 20.28 36.39 53.85
C LEU A 6 18.92 36.51 54.54
N GLU A 7 17.88 35.87 54.02
CA GLU A 7 17.31 34.72 54.73
C GLU A 7 16.46 33.83 53.83
N MET A 8 16.78 32.55 53.90
CA MET A 8 16.14 31.42 53.24
C MET A 8 15.54 30.59 54.38
N LYS A 9 14.22 30.37 54.44
CA LYS A 9 13.66 29.13 55.04
C LYS A 9 12.16 28.90 54.84
N THR A 10 11.89 27.80 54.13
CA THR A 10 11.00 26.67 54.48
C THR A 10 9.47 26.74 54.44
N LEU A 11 8.95 25.85 53.57
CA LEU A 11 8.01 24.73 53.81
C LEU A 11 6.49 24.96 53.89
N ALA A 12 5.84 24.11 53.09
CA ALA A 12 4.56 23.41 53.29
C ALA A 12 3.27 24.07 52.76
N THR A 13 2.67 23.30 51.84
CA THR A 13 1.35 23.30 51.18
C THR A 13 0.18 23.89 51.99
N PRO A 14 -0.86 24.40 51.30
CA PRO A 14 -2.05 23.54 51.19
C PRO A 14 -2.82 23.63 49.85
N LEU A 15 -3.45 22.49 49.52
CA LEU A 15 -4.67 22.32 48.73
C LEU A 15 -5.16 23.53 47.91
N GLY A 16 -4.87 23.51 46.60
CA GLY A 16 -5.58 24.32 45.61
C GLY A 16 -6.85 23.60 45.13
N LEU A 17 -7.90 23.62 45.95
CA LEU A 17 -9.27 23.66 45.41
C LEU A 17 -9.52 25.10 44.98
N ALA A 18 -9.19 25.43 43.73
CA ALA A 18 -9.56 26.72 43.16
C ALA A 18 -9.73 26.61 41.64
N GLY A 19 -10.97 26.82 41.20
CA GLY A 19 -11.28 27.32 39.86
C GLY A 19 -11.54 26.26 38.80
N LEU A 20 -12.82 25.94 38.60
CA LEU A 20 -13.38 25.53 37.31
C LEU A 20 -13.24 26.69 36.30
N GLY A 21 -12.01 27.00 35.91
CA GLY A 21 -11.72 27.83 34.73
C GLY A 21 -11.42 26.88 33.59
N SER A 22 -12.24 26.90 32.54
CA SER A 22 -11.97 26.10 31.34
C SER A 22 -10.57 26.42 30.83
N ASN A 23 -9.72 25.40 30.77
CA ASN A 23 -8.35 25.55 30.28
C ASN A 23 -8.43 25.85 28.76
N PRO A 24 -8.06 27.06 28.29
CA PRO A 24 -8.22 27.44 26.88
C PRO A 24 -7.35 26.60 25.93
N GLU A 25 -6.30 25.94 26.42
CA GLU A 25 -5.54 24.95 25.64
C GLU A 25 -6.27 23.61 25.51
N ALA A 26 -7.04 23.22 26.52
CA ALA A 26 -7.90 22.04 26.48
C ALA A 26 -9.10 22.29 25.55
N GLU A 27 -9.68 23.49 25.55
CA GLU A 27 -10.74 23.90 24.61
C GLU A 27 -10.21 24.00 23.17
N ARG A 28 -9.04 24.61 22.92
CA ARG A 28 -8.40 24.58 21.58
C ARG A 28 -8.10 23.16 21.08
N ARG A 29 -7.66 22.25 21.96
CA ARG A 29 -7.46 20.82 21.60
C ARG A 29 -8.79 20.11 21.33
N ARG A 30 -9.87 20.46 22.04
CA ARG A 30 -11.24 19.93 21.83
C ARG A 30 -11.87 20.42 20.53
N ASP A 31 -11.72 21.71 20.21
CA ASP A 31 -12.22 22.31 18.96
C ASP A 31 -11.46 21.80 17.74
N GLN A 32 -10.18 21.44 17.88
CA GLN A 32 -9.46 20.68 16.85
C GLN A 32 -9.90 19.21 16.74
N PHE A 33 -10.48 18.64 17.80
CA PHE A 33 -10.92 17.24 17.86
C PHE A 33 -12.23 17.03 17.08
N PHE A 34 -13.19 17.95 17.23
CA PHE A 34 -14.43 18.02 16.46
C PHE A 34 -14.32 19.03 15.31
N ASN A 35 -13.33 18.84 14.45
CA ASN A 35 -13.22 19.61 13.22
C ASN A 35 -14.36 19.20 12.26
N TRP A 36 -14.96 20.14 11.50
CA TRP A 36 -15.96 19.84 10.45
C TRP A 36 -15.50 18.74 9.50
N ARG A 37 -14.17 18.61 9.27
CA ARG A 37 -13.56 17.51 8.50
C ARG A 37 -13.80 16.13 9.10
N VAL A 38 -13.78 16.00 10.43
CA VAL A 38 -14.08 14.74 11.12
C VAL A 38 -15.55 14.39 10.97
N GLY A 39 -16.45 15.36 11.18
CA GLY A 39 -17.88 15.19 10.98
C GLY A 39 -18.24 14.80 9.54
N GLY A 40 -17.67 15.50 8.56
CA GLY A 40 -17.83 15.19 7.14
C GLY A 40 -17.30 13.80 6.76
N THR A 41 -16.15 13.40 7.31
CA THR A 41 -15.61 12.05 7.10
C THR A 41 -16.51 10.99 7.71
N ALA A 42 -16.99 11.19 8.93
CA ALA A 42 -17.89 10.25 9.62
C ALA A 42 -19.21 10.09 8.85
N LEU A 43 -19.79 11.18 8.34
CA LEU A 43 -20.98 11.15 7.50
C LEU A 43 -20.74 10.39 6.18
N LEU A 44 -19.61 10.66 5.52
CA LEU A 44 -19.24 9.96 4.28
C LEU A 44 -19.06 8.45 4.50
N VAL A 45 -18.44 8.06 5.61
CA VAL A 45 -18.31 6.64 5.98
C VAL A 45 -19.67 6.02 6.26
N ALA A 46 -20.55 6.70 6.98
CA ALA A 46 -21.91 6.20 7.23
C ALA A 46 -22.70 6.00 5.92
N LEU A 47 -22.66 6.97 5.01
CA LEU A 47 -23.31 6.86 3.70
C LEU A 47 -22.70 5.73 2.86
N ALA A 48 -21.37 5.66 2.79
CA ALA A 48 -20.68 4.60 2.06
C ALA A 48 -21.00 3.22 2.65
N TYR A 49 -21.05 3.09 3.98
CA TYR A 49 -21.42 1.85 4.67
C TYR A 49 -22.84 1.42 4.29
N TYR A 50 -23.81 2.34 4.33
CA TYR A 50 -25.19 2.04 3.95
C TYR A 50 -25.30 1.59 2.48
N LEU A 51 -24.66 2.32 1.56
CA LEU A 51 -24.62 1.95 0.14
C LEU A 51 -23.90 0.61 -0.07
N GLY A 52 -22.81 0.36 0.66
CA GLY A 52 -22.09 -0.90 0.65
C GLY A 52 -22.96 -2.07 1.08
N ALA A 53 -23.79 -1.89 2.12
CA ALA A 53 -24.73 -2.91 2.56
C ALA A 53 -25.80 -3.19 1.49
N LYS A 54 -26.32 -2.14 0.82
CA LYS A 54 -27.25 -2.29 -0.30
C LYS A 54 -26.64 -3.05 -1.47
N ILE A 55 -25.38 -2.78 -1.81
CA ILE A 55 -24.64 -3.54 -2.82
C ILE A 55 -24.48 -5.00 -2.38
N GLY A 56 -24.08 -5.26 -1.13
CA GLY A 56 -23.94 -6.62 -0.59
C GLY A 56 -25.25 -7.43 -0.67
N PHE A 57 -26.40 -6.80 -0.39
CA PHE A 57 -27.71 -7.41 -0.55
C PHE A 57 -28.08 -7.66 -2.02
N ALA A 58 -27.74 -6.73 -2.92
CA ALA A 58 -27.98 -6.90 -4.36
C ALA A 58 -27.13 -8.03 -4.98
N LEU A 59 -25.96 -8.30 -4.40
CA LEU A 59 -25.02 -9.34 -4.83
C LEU A 59 -25.21 -10.70 -4.13
N THR A 60 -26.36 -10.90 -3.50
CA THR A 60 -26.69 -12.14 -2.78
C THR A 60 -27.26 -13.18 -3.73
N LEU A 61 -26.70 -14.39 -3.74
CA LEU A 61 -27.20 -15.49 -4.57
C LEU A 61 -28.54 -16.01 -4.04
N ARG A 62 -29.48 -16.35 -4.93
CA ARG A 62 -30.79 -16.95 -4.61
C ARG A 62 -30.79 -18.44 -5.00
N PRO A 63 -31.60 -19.33 -4.36
CA PRO A 63 -32.70 -19.06 -3.41
C PRO A 63 -32.31 -18.95 -1.93
N HIS A 64 -31.15 -19.46 -1.50
CA HIS A 64 -30.65 -19.26 -0.14
C HIS A 64 -29.72 -18.05 -0.09
N PRO A 65 -30.08 -16.97 0.63
CA PRO A 65 -29.39 -15.68 0.51
C PRO A 65 -27.99 -15.71 1.09
N ILE A 66 -27.00 -16.08 0.26
CA ILE A 66 -25.57 -16.05 0.61
C ILE A 66 -24.94 -14.84 -0.06
N SER A 67 -24.46 -13.90 0.76
CA SER A 67 -23.76 -12.71 0.29
C SER A 67 -22.30 -13.05 -0.03
N VAL A 68 -21.98 -13.07 -1.33
CA VAL A 68 -20.64 -13.42 -1.84
C VAL A 68 -19.60 -12.37 -1.45
N LEU A 69 -20.02 -11.12 -1.28
CA LEU A 69 -19.19 -9.96 -0.98
C LEU A 69 -19.93 -9.05 0.00
N TRP A 70 -19.28 -8.69 1.11
CA TRP A 70 -19.82 -7.76 2.10
C TRP A 70 -19.00 -6.44 2.18
N PRO A 71 -19.32 -5.42 1.37
CA PRO A 71 -18.57 -4.16 1.33
C PRO A 71 -18.43 -3.37 2.64
N PRO A 72 -19.41 -3.36 3.57
CA PRO A 72 -19.34 -2.51 4.75
C PRO A 72 -18.08 -2.71 5.62
N ASN A 73 -17.61 -3.95 5.78
CA ASN A 73 -16.42 -4.24 6.57
C ASN A 73 -15.16 -3.61 5.96
N SER A 74 -14.99 -3.70 4.65
CA SER A 74 -13.87 -3.08 3.93
C SER A 74 -13.92 -1.57 3.92
N ILE A 75 -15.12 -0.99 3.86
CA ILE A 75 -15.31 0.47 3.95
C ILE A 75 -14.88 0.96 5.33
N LEU A 76 -15.32 0.26 6.38
CA LEU A 76 -14.96 0.59 7.76
C LEU A 76 -13.45 0.42 7.98
N LEU A 77 -12.87 -0.72 7.58
CA LEU A 77 -11.43 -0.96 7.61
C LEU A 77 -10.64 0.16 6.91
N SER A 78 -11.05 0.53 5.69
CA SER A 78 -10.39 1.59 4.91
C SER A 78 -10.48 2.95 5.60
N ALA A 79 -11.64 3.27 6.18
CA ALA A 79 -11.82 4.50 6.94
C ALA A 79 -10.86 4.57 8.14
N LEU A 80 -10.71 3.47 8.87
CA LEU A 80 -9.78 3.39 10.01
C LEU A 80 -8.30 3.48 9.56
N LEU A 81 -7.94 2.89 8.42
CA LEU A 81 -6.60 2.99 7.82
C LEU A 81 -6.26 4.41 7.34
N LEU A 82 -7.25 5.18 6.88
CA LEU A 82 -7.07 6.54 6.34
C LEU A 82 -7.17 7.65 7.41
N THR A 83 -7.81 7.39 8.55
CA THR A 83 -8.06 8.41 9.59
C THR A 83 -7.20 8.22 10.83
N PRO A 84 -6.94 9.25 11.65
CA PRO A 84 -6.18 9.08 12.87
C PRO A 84 -6.87 8.20 13.92
N VAL A 85 -6.10 7.38 14.66
CA VAL A 85 -6.63 6.46 15.71
C VAL A 85 -7.55 7.15 16.72
N ARG A 86 -7.25 8.41 17.09
CA ARG A 86 -8.08 9.23 17.99
C ARG A 86 -9.52 9.46 17.50
N VAL A 87 -9.80 9.28 16.21
CA VAL A 87 -11.11 9.51 15.58
C VAL A 87 -11.88 8.21 15.34
N TRP A 88 -11.26 7.04 15.54
CA TRP A 88 -11.85 5.74 15.22
C TRP A 88 -13.21 5.50 15.88
N TRP A 89 -13.35 5.88 17.15
CA TRP A 89 -14.62 5.75 17.88
C TRP A 89 -15.74 6.60 17.25
N VAL A 90 -15.44 7.78 16.71
CA VAL A 90 -16.43 8.64 16.01
C VAL A 90 -16.92 7.96 14.73
N ILE A 91 -16.00 7.33 13.99
CA ILE A 91 -16.31 6.62 12.75
C ILE A 91 -17.18 5.40 13.03
N LEU A 92 -16.84 4.63 14.06
CA LEU A 92 -17.65 3.49 14.50
C LEU A 92 -19.05 3.94 14.93
N LEU A 93 -19.16 4.98 15.75
CA LEU A 93 -20.46 5.52 16.17
C LEU A 93 -21.29 6.01 14.97
N ALA A 94 -20.67 6.65 13.98
CA ALA A 94 -21.36 7.11 12.78
C ALA A 94 -21.80 5.97 11.84
N ALA A 95 -21.05 4.87 11.78
CA ALA A 95 -21.40 3.70 10.99
C ALA A 95 -22.60 2.93 11.57
N PHE A 96 -22.82 2.98 12.89
CA PHE A 96 -23.89 2.21 13.54
C PHE A 96 -25.31 2.57 13.05
N PRO A 97 -25.75 3.84 12.96
CA PRO A 97 -27.05 4.18 12.39
C PRO A 97 -27.23 3.69 10.95
N ALA A 98 -26.18 3.75 10.14
CA ALA A 98 -26.21 3.23 8.77
C ALA A 98 -26.38 1.70 8.73
N HIS A 99 -25.67 0.98 9.61
CA HIS A 99 -25.82 -0.46 9.79
C HIS A 99 -27.23 -0.83 10.26
N LEU A 100 -27.74 -0.17 11.28
CA LEU A 100 -29.08 -0.38 11.81
C LEU A 100 -30.15 -0.13 10.73
N ALA A 101 -30.07 1.00 10.02
CA ALA A 101 -30.99 1.35 8.95
C ALA A 101 -30.97 0.33 7.79
N ALA A 102 -29.80 -0.20 7.44
CA ALA A 102 -29.70 -1.23 6.41
C ALA A 102 -30.33 -2.56 6.84
N GLN A 103 -30.06 -3.01 8.08
CA GLN A 103 -30.45 -4.33 8.57
C GLN A 103 -31.91 -4.41 9.05
N MET A 104 -32.48 -3.31 9.55
CA MET A 104 -33.91 -3.28 9.93
C MET A 104 -34.84 -3.54 8.73
N GLN A 105 -34.37 -3.27 7.51
CA GLN A 105 -35.13 -3.56 6.28
C GLN A 105 -35.20 -5.06 5.96
N SER A 106 -34.43 -5.89 6.66
CA SER A 106 -34.31 -7.33 6.44
C SER A 106 -34.94 -8.17 7.55
N ASN A 107 -35.82 -7.58 8.39
CA ASN A 107 -36.51 -8.26 9.51
C ASN A 107 -35.58 -8.97 10.50
N VAL A 108 -34.34 -8.50 10.64
CA VAL A 108 -33.36 -9.07 11.58
C VAL A 108 -33.65 -8.54 13.00
N PRO A 109 -33.66 -9.38 14.04
CA PRO A 109 -33.85 -8.95 15.42
C PRO A 109 -32.81 -7.88 15.84
N PRO A 110 -33.20 -6.83 16.59
CA PRO A 110 -32.27 -5.77 17.01
C PRO A 110 -31.03 -6.27 17.76
N THR A 111 -31.18 -7.33 18.57
CA THR A 111 -30.07 -7.98 19.29
C THR A 111 -29.02 -8.53 18.33
N MET A 112 -29.46 -9.19 17.26
CA MET A 112 -28.59 -9.76 16.24
C MET A 112 -27.91 -8.67 15.40
N ILE A 113 -28.63 -7.59 15.08
CA ILE A 113 -28.06 -6.42 14.39
C ILE A 113 -26.89 -5.84 15.19
N LEU A 114 -27.06 -5.70 16.52
CA LEU A 114 -26.01 -5.21 17.42
C LEU A 114 -24.82 -6.18 17.46
N CYS A 115 -25.07 -7.48 17.58
CA CYS A 115 -24.03 -8.51 17.59
C CYS A 115 -23.17 -8.47 16.32
N TRP A 116 -23.80 -8.39 15.14
CA TRP A 116 -23.09 -8.24 13.87
C TRP A 116 -22.31 -6.93 13.78
N PHE A 117 -22.86 -5.84 14.31
CA PHE A 117 -22.13 -4.58 14.33
C PHE A 117 -20.85 -4.67 15.18
N ILE A 118 -20.93 -5.33 16.34
CA ILE A 118 -19.77 -5.57 17.21
C ILE A 118 -18.74 -6.42 16.48
N SER A 119 -19.16 -7.55 15.90
CA SER A 119 -18.28 -8.46 15.13
C SER A 119 -17.57 -7.73 13.97
N ASN A 120 -18.32 -6.99 13.14
CA ASN A 120 -17.78 -6.21 12.02
C ASN A 120 -16.82 -5.10 12.50
N SER A 121 -17.13 -4.46 13.63
CA SER A 121 -16.27 -3.44 14.23
C SER A 121 -14.96 -4.05 14.75
N CYS A 122 -15.03 -5.23 15.39
CA CYS A 122 -13.85 -5.96 15.84
C CYS A 122 -12.94 -6.31 14.67
N GLU A 123 -13.48 -6.80 13.55
CA GLU A 123 -12.71 -7.09 12.34
C GLU A 123 -11.94 -5.86 11.84
N ALA A 124 -12.64 -4.73 11.66
CA ALA A 124 -12.04 -3.50 11.18
C ALA A 124 -10.98 -2.97 12.15
N LEU A 125 -11.22 -3.06 13.47
CA LEU A 125 -10.27 -2.64 14.51
C LEU A 125 -9.02 -3.50 14.55
N ILE A 126 -9.15 -4.83 14.48
CA ILE A 126 -8.02 -5.77 14.45
C ILE A 126 -7.19 -5.50 13.19
N GLY A 127 -7.84 -5.47 12.02
CA GLY A 127 -7.17 -5.29 10.73
C GLY A 127 -6.45 -3.95 10.65
N ALA A 128 -7.14 -2.84 10.97
CA ALA A 128 -6.53 -1.51 10.94
C ALA A 128 -5.47 -1.34 12.03
N GLY A 129 -5.68 -1.91 13.21
CA GLY A 129 -4.76 -1.85 14.34
C GLY A 129 -3.42 -2.50 14.03
N CYS A 130 -3.44 -3.75 13.57
CA CYS A 130 -2.23 -4.48 13.19
C CYS A 130 -1.50 -3.82 12.01
N VAL A 131 -2.22 -3.43 10.96
CA VAL A 131 -1.59 -2.77 9.80
C VAL A 131 -0.94 -1.45 10.21
N ARG A 132 -1.58 -0.65 11.07
CA ARG A 132 -1.02 0.63 11.51
C ARG A 132 0.05 0.54 12.57
N TYR A 133 0.14 -0.60 13.25
CA TYR A 133 1.26 -0.88 14.13
C TYR A 133 2.54 -1.16 13.34
N LEU A 134 2.41 -1.76 12.15
CA LEU A 134 3.54 -2.20 11.33
C LEU A 134 3.88 -1.27 10.15
N ILE A 135 2.94 -0.43 9.71
CA ILE A 135 3.12 0.49 8.58
C ILE A 135 2.97 1.94 9.07
N ASP A 136 4.03 2.72 8.87
CA ASP A 136 4.03 4.16 9.13
C ASP A 136 3.02 4.92 8.27
N ARG A 137 2.59 6.10 8.74
CA ARG A 137 1.68 6.95 7.96
C ARG A 137 2.40 7.70 6.85
N PRO A 138 1.77 7.88 5.68
CA PRO A 138 0.45 7.35 5.29
C PRO A 138 0.51 5.87 4.86
N VAL A 139 -0.54 5.10 5.16
CA VAL A 139 -0.66 3.70 4.70
C VAL A 139 -0.74 3.70 3.18
N ARG A 140 0.27 3.11 2.54
CA ARG A 140 0.40 3.02 1.08
C ARG A 140 0.73 1.61 0.66
N PHE A 141 0.16 1.21 -0.48
CA PHE A 141 0.36 -0.10 -1.10
C PHE A 141 1.40 -0.03 -2.22
N ASP A 142 2.48 0.71 -2.01
CA ASP A 142 3.54 0.96 -2.99
C ASP A 142 4.83 0.17 -2.70
N ARG A 143 4.81 -0.68 -1.68
CA ARG A 143 5.88 -1.61 -1.31
C ARG A 143 5.33 -3.00 -1.14
N LEU A 144 6.11 -4.00 -1.56
CA LEU A 144 5.74 -5.41 -1.41
C LEU A 144 5.48 -5.76 0.06
N GLY A 145 6.34 -5.28 0.98
CA GLY A 145 6.18 -5.50 2.41
C GLY A 145 4.85 -4.96 2.96
N ASN A 146 4.47 -3.75 2.56
CA ASN A 146 3.21 -3.13 3.01
C ASN A 146 1.99 -3.90 2.51
N VAL A 147 2.02 -4.36 1.25
CA VAL A 147 0.95 -5.19 0.68
C VAL A 147 0.87 -6.52 1.40
N GLY A 148 2.01 -7.18 1.68
CA GLY A 148 2.06 -8.43 2.43
C GLY A 148 1.49 -8.32 3.85
N ILE A 149 1.87 -7.26 4.58
CA ILE A 149 1.32 -6.95 5.91
C ILE A 149 -0.20 -6.79 5.85
N PHE A 150 -0.71 -6.02 4.88
CA PHE A 150 -2.15 -5.85 4.70
C PHE A 150 -2.88 -7.16 4.40
N ILE A 151 -2.35 -7.97 3.46
CA ILE A 151 -2.96 -9.25 3.09
C ILE A 151 -3.02 -10.18 4.31
N PHE A 152 -1.94 -10.27 5.08
CA PHE A 152 -1.90 -11.15 6.24
C PHE A 152 -2.79 -10.65 7.39
N PHE A 153 -2.64 -9.40 7.81
CA PHE A 153 -3.32 -8.91 9.02
C PHE A 153 -4.75 -8.46 8.76
N ALA A 154 -4.97 -7.63 7.73
CA ALA A 154 -6.27 -7.03 7.49
C ALA A 154 -7.17 -7.89 6.60
N ALA A 155 -6.61 -8.56 5.59
CA ALA A 155 -7.42 -9.39 4.69
C ALA A 155 -7.61 -10.83 5.16
N PHE A 156 -6.68 -11.40 5.97
CA PHE A 156 -6.78 -12.79 6.44
C PHE A 156 -7.04 -12.90 7.94
N LEU A 157 -6.12 -12.42 8.80
CA LEU A 157 -6.17 -12.64 10.24
C LEU A 157 -7.39 -11.98 10.89
N ALA A 158 -7.71 -10.74 10.52
CA ALA A 158 -8.87 -10.05 11.05
C ALA A 158 -10.19 -10.78 10.73
N PRO A 159 -10.51 -11.11 9.45
CA PRO A 159 -11.65 -11.96 9.11
C PRO A 159 -11.64 -13.34 9.77
N PHE A 160 -10.47 -13.97 9.91
CA PHE A 160 -10.34 -15.28 10.55
C PHE A 160 -10.81 -15.23 12.00
N LEU A 161 -10.34 -14.25 12.77
CA LEU A 161 -10.69 -14.07 14.18
C LEU A 161 -12.13 -13.58 14.38
N SER A 162 -12.57 -12.59 13.60
CA SER A 162 -13.93 -12.04 13.70
C SER A 162 -15.00 -13.07 13.35
N SER A 163 -14.73 -13.98 12.40
CA SER A 163 -15.71 -15.01 11.99
C SER A 163 -16.05 -15.98 13.12
N PHE A 164 -15.14 -16.24 14.07
CA PHE A 164 -15.47 -17.04 15.27
C PHE A 164 -16.47 -16.31 16.18
N VAL A 165 -16.30 -15.00 16.32
CA VAL A 165 -17.20 -14.14 17.09
C VAL A 165 -18.56 -14.05 16.40
N ASP A 166 -18.58 -13.88 15.07
CA ASP A 166 -19.82 -13.85 14.29
C ASP A 166 -20.63 -15.15 14.43
N ALA A 167 -19.98 -16.29 14.21
CA ALA A 167 -20.61 -17.60 14.31
C ALA A 167 -21.10 -17.88 15.74
N ALA A 168 -20.38 -17.41 16.77
CA ALA A 168 -20.80 -17.54 18.16
C ALA A 168 -22.06 -16.72 18.44
N PHE A 169 -22.12 -15.47 17.96
CA PHE A 169 -23.32 -14.64 18.10
C PHE A 169 -24.52 -15.24 17.38
N VAL A 170 -24.35 -15.77 16.18
CA VAL A 170 -25.42 -16.45 15.44
C VAL A 170 -25.94 -17.66 16.24
N ALA A 171 -25.04 -18.48 16.78
CA ALA A 171 -25.41 -19.67 17.57
C ALA A 171 -26.13 -19.30 18.88
N ILE A 172 -25.64 -18.31 19.62
CA ILE A 172 -26.22 -17.87 20.91
C ILE A 172 -27.61 -17.24 20.71
N ASN A 173 -27.83 -16.51 19.61
CA ASN A 173 -29.12 -15.90 19.31
C ASN A 173 -30.10 -16.86 18.62
N HIS A 174 -29.70 -18.12 18.35
CA HIS A 174 -30.48 -19.10 17.59
C HIS A 174 -31.01 -18.53 16.26
N PHE A 175 -30.18 -17.73 15.58
CA PHE A 175 -30.58 -16.99 14.39
C PHE A 175 -30.21 -17.76 13.11
N GLY A 176 -31.19 -18.14 12.30
CA GLY A 176 -30.95 -18.94 11.09
C GLY A 176 -30.85 -20.45 11.37
N GLY A 177 -30.71 -21.24 10.31
CA GLY A 177 -30.64 -22.72 10.38
C GLY A 177 -29.25 -23.30 10.14
N ASP A 178 -28.25 -22.47 9.85
CA ASP A 178 -26.92 -22.91 9.45
C ASP A 178 -26.09 -23.34 10.66
N SER A 179 -25.19 -24.29 10.44
CA SER A 179 -24.26 -24.72 11.49
C SER A 179 -23.19 -23.65 11.80
N TYR A 180 -22.65 -23.66 13.03
CA TYR A 180 -21.57 -22.76 13.44
C TYR A 180 -20.42 -22.68 12.43
N TRP A 181 -19.96 -23.84 11.95
CA TRP A 181 -18.84 -23.94 11.01
C TRP A 181 -19.20 -23.46 9.60
N GLN A 182 -20.45 -23.61 9.18
CA GLN A 182 -20.94 -23.11 7.90
C GLN A 182 -20.99 -21.58 7.91
N VAL A 183 -21.55 -20.98 8.97
CA VAL A 183 -21.55 -19.52 9.17
C VAL A 183 -20.12 -18.98 9.18
N TRP A 184 -19.24 -19.59 9.98
CA TRP A 184 -17.84 -19.21 10.05
C TRP A 184 -17.17 -19.21 8.67
N ARG A 185 -17.34 -20.29 7.90
CA ARG A 185 -16.75 -20.43 6.57
C ARG A 185 -17.25 -19.37 5.61
N ILE A 186 -18.56 -19.13 5.56
CA ILE A 186 -19.19 -18.15 4.66
C ILE A 186 -18.70 -16.73 5.00
N ARG A 187 -18.67 -16.37 6.28
CA ARG A 187 -18.21 -15.06 6.75
C ARG A 187 -16.73 -14.85 6.44
N PHE A 188 -15.91 -15.83 6.75
CA PHE A 188 -14.47 -15.77 6.55
C PHE A 188 -14.11 -15.51 5.09
N THR A 189 -14.62 -16.31 4.15
CA THR A 189 -14.28 -16.17 2.73
C THR A 189 -14.86 -14.90 2.09
N SER A 190 -16.08 -14.50 2.50
CA SER A 190 -16.70 -13.26 2.03
C SER A 190 -15.92 -12.01 2.47
N ASN A 191 -15.46 -11.99 3.72
CA ASN A 191 -14.72 -10.86 4.28
C ASN A 191 -13.29 -10.78 3.75
N ILE A 192 -12.61 -11.92 3.51
CA ILE A 192 -11.31 -11.92 2.80
C ILE A 192 -11.46 -11.27 1.42
N LEU A 193 -12.44 -11.74 0.63
CA LEU A 193 -12.67 -11.22 -0.71
C LEU A 193 -12.98 -9.72 -0.67
N ALA A 194 -13.86 -9.29 0.24
CA ALA A 194 -14.19 -7.88 0.42
C ALA A 194 -12.96 -7.04 0.76
N ALA A 195 -12.10 -7.51 1.67
CA ALA A 195 -10.91 -6.78 2.08
C ALA A 195 -9.93 -6.62 0.91
N LEU A 196 -9.62 -7.71 0.18
CA LEU A 196 -8.68 -7.69 -0.94
C LEU A 196 -9.15 -6.81 -2.12
N THR A 197 -10.45 -6.73 -2.35
CA THR A 197 -11.02 -6.06 -3.53
C THR A 197 -11.29 -4.58 -3.28
N LEU A 198 -11.87 -4.25 -2.13
CA LEU A 198 -12.35 -2.90 -1.85
C LEU A 198 -11.36 -2.06 -1.04
N ALA A 199 -10.62 -2.64 -0.08
CA ALA A 199 -9.78 -1.80 0.78
C ALA A 199 -8.58 -1.20 0.04
N PRO A 200 -7.82 -1.94 -0.80
CA PRO A 200 -6.80 -1.36 -1.67
C PRO A 200 -7.36 -0.31 -2.63
N LEU A 201 -8.57 -0.54 -3.17
CA LEU A 201 -9.23 0.41 -4.05
C LEU A 201 -9.51 1.72 -3.31
N ILE A 202 -10.18 1.67 -2.16
CA ILE A 202 -10.53 2.86 -1.39
C ILE A 202 -9.28 3.61 -0.94
N VAL A 203 -8.30 2.92 -0.34
CA VAL A 203 -7.10 3.55 0.20
C VAL A 203 -6.27 4.20 -0.91
N THR A 204 -6.03 3.52 -2.03
CA THR A 204 -5.19 4.07 -3.10
C THR A 204 -5.86 5.23 -3.84
N TRP A 205 -7.17 5.20 -4.00
CA TRP A 205 -7.91 6.22 -4.73
C TRP A 205 -8.22 7.47 -3.90
N VAL A 206 -8.53 7.30 -2.60
CA VAL A 206 -8.74 8.41 -1.67
C VAL A 206 -7.44 9.14 -1.35
N ALA A 207 -6.32 8.41 -1.19
CA ALA A 207 -5.05 9.04 -0.87
C ALA A 207 -4.51 9.92 -2.01
N ASP A 208 -4.45 9.38 -3.23
CA ASP A 208 -3.74 10.03 -4.34
C ASP A 208 -4.43 9.86 -5.72
N GLY A 209 -5.45 9.01 -5.85
CA GLY A 209 -6.01 8.62 -7.15
C GLY A 209 -6.79 9.72 -7.87
N ILE A 210 -7.61 10.48 -7.14
CA ILE A 210 -8.38 11.59 -7.74
C ILE A 210 -7.44 12.68 -8.27
N ALA A 211 -6.43 13.05 -7.49
CA ALA A 211 -5.43 14.04 -7.89
C ALA A 211 -4.58 13.56 -9.08
N TRP A 212 -4.37 12.25 -9.21
CA TRP A 212 -3.64 11.66 -10.33
C TRP A 212 -4.38 11.78 -11.67
N LEU A 213 -5.71 11.67 -11.68
CA LEU A 213 -6.52 11.81 -12.91
C LEU A 213 -6.30 13.17 -13.59
N TRP A 214 -6.17 14.23 -12.79
CA TRP A 214 -5.93 15.59 -13.29
C TRP A 214 -4.51 15.83 -13.80
N LYS A 215 -3.55 14.98 -13.45
CA LYS A 215 -2.13 15.11 -13.81
C LYS A 215 -1.70 14.19 -14.94
N ILE A 216 -2.59 13.31 -15.40
CA ILE A 216 -2.24 12.26 -16.34
C ILE A 216 -2.09 12.81 -17.77
N ARG A 217 -1.08 12.35 -18.50
CA ARG A 217 -0.93 12.66 -19.93
C ARG A 217 -2.06 11.98 -20.72
N GLN A 218 -2.60 12.64 -21.75
CA GLN A 218 -3.70 12.10 -22.59
C GLN A 218 -3.45 10.66 -23.08
N ALA A 219 -2.22 10.34 -23.50
CA ALA A 219 -1.86 8.98 -23.93
C ALA A 219 -2.09 7.90 -22.86
N ARG A 220 -1.89 8.23 -21.57
CA ARG A 220 -2.12 7.31 -20.46
C ARG A 220 -3.62 7.16 -20.13
N PHE A 221 -4.41 8.19 -20.41
CA PHE A 221 -5.87 8.10 -20.31
C PHE A 221 -6.44 7.17 -21.38
N VAL A 222 -5.99 7.30 -22.63
CA VAL A 222 -6.37 6.37 -23.72
C VAL A 222 -5.95 4.95 -23.38
N GLU A 223 -4.75 4.75 -22.84
CA GLU A 223 -4.28 3.44 -22.39
C GLU A 223 -5.20 2.84 -21.30
N ALA A 224 -5.60 3.63 -20.31
CA ALA A 224 -6.51 3.18 -19.25
C ALA A 224 -7.91 2.85 -19.79
N ALA A 225 -8.41 3.65 -20.75
CA ALA A 225 -9.70 3.41 -21.39
C ALA A 225 -9.68 2.11 -22.21
N LEU A 226 -8.62 1.86 -22.99
CA LEU A 226 -8.45 0.62 -23.75
C LEU A 226 -8.38 -0.60 -22.84
N LEU A 227 -7.63 -0.50 -21.74
CA LEU A 227 -7.56 -1.55 -20.73
C LEU A 227 -8.95 -1.84 -20.14
N LEU A 228 -9.68 -0.81 -19.73
CA LEU A 228 -11.00 -0.95 -19.13
C LEU A 228 -12.00 -1.56 -20.11
N VAL A 229 -12.06 -1.06 -21.35
CA VAL A 229 -12.95 -1.61 -22.39
C VAL A 229 -12.60 -3.07 -22.67
N GLY A 230 -11.33 -3.42 -22.78
CA GLY A 230 -10.90 -4.79 -22.99
C GLY A 230 -11.28 -5.70 -21.82
N LEU A 231 -11.04 -5.26 -20.58
CA LEU A 231 -11.39 -6.00 -19.37
C LEU A 231 -12.91 -6.22 -19.26
N LEU A 232 -13.72 -5.19 -19.49
CA LEU A 232 -15.18 -5.28 -19.49
C LEU A 232 -15.67 -6.25 -20.58
N SER A 233 -15.08 -6.17 -21.77
CA SER A 233 -15.43 -7.02 -22.91
C SER A 233 -15.12 -8.49 -22.61
N VAL A 234 -13.91 -8.80 -22.14
CA VAL A 234 -13.51 -10.16 -21.78
C VAL A 234 -14.32 -10.70 -20.61
N ASN A 235 -14.55 -9.89 -19.56
CA ASN A 235 -15.37 -10.31 -18.43
C ASN A 235 -16.81 -10.62 -18.87
N THR A 236 -17.39 -9.81 -19.75
CA THR A 236 -18.74 -10.06 -20.28
C THR A 236 -18.77 -11.35 -21.11
N VAL A 237 -17.74 -11.58 -21.93
CA VAL A 237 -17.63 -12.82 -22.71
C VAL A 237 -17.53 -14.03 -21.78
N VAL A 238 -16.60 -14.03 -20.82
CA VAL A 238 -16.30 -15.17 -19.94
C VAL A 238 -17.40 -15.43 -18.90
N PHE A 239 -17.89 -14.41 -18.23
CA PHE A 239 -18.80 -14.58 -17.08
C PHE A 239 -20.28 -14.42 -17.44
N TYR A 240 -20.62 -13.80 -18.58
CA TYR A 240 -22.02 -13.60 -18.97
C TYR A 240 -22.42 -14.44 -20.19
N LYS A 241 -21.63 -14.38 -21.28
CA LYS A 241 -22.01 -15.05 -22.55
C LYS A 241 -21.61 -16.52 -22.62
N LEU A 242 -20.42 -16.85 -22.15
CA LEU A 242 -19.99 -18.24 -22.08
C LEU A 242 -20.73 -18.90 -20.91
N GLY A 243 -21.65 -19.80 -21.26
CA GLY A 243 -22.37 -20.62 -20.30
C GLY A 243 -21.46 -21.63 -19.59
N SER A 244 -22.09 -22.60 -18.92
CA SER A 244 -21.42 -23.64 -18.14
C SER A 244 -20.51 -24.60 -18.93
N THR A 245 -20.53 -24.54 -20.27
CA THR A 245 -19.71 -25.36 -21.17
C THR A 245 -18.34 -24.75 -21.47
N ALA A 246 -18.04 -23.56 -20.94
CA ALA A 246 -16.74 -22.94 -21.05
C ALA A 246 -15.65 -23.78 -20.36
N GLY A 247 -14.58 -24.10 -21.08
CA GLY A 247 -13.43 -24.76 -20.47
C GLY A 247 -12.87 -23.89 -19.32
N SER A 248 -12.49 -24.52 -18.20
CA SER A 248 -12.02 -23.82 -16.99
C SER A 248 -10.82 -22.90 -17.25
N ALA A 249 -10.06 -23.12 -18.32
CA ALA A 249 -8.97 -22.25 -18.76
C ALA A 249 -9.44 -20.83 -19.15
N LEU A 250 -10.68 -20.66 -19.62
CA LEU A 250 -11.20 -19.37 -20.07
C LEU A 250 -11.44 -18.38 -18.91
N LEU A 251 -11.56 -18.89 -17.67
CA LEU A 251 -11.63 -18.09 -16.44
C LEU A 251 -10.42 -17.17 -16.26
N TYR A 252 -9.29 -17.52 -16.85
CA TYR A 252 -8.03 -16.77 -16.73
C TYR A 252 -7.82 -15.74 -17.85
N LEU A 253 -8.74 -15.62 -18.82
CA LEU A 253 -8.66 -14.60 -19.87
C LEU A 253 -8.63 -13.13 -19.37
N PRO A 254 -9.20 -12.78 -18.21
CA PRO A 254 -9.02 -11.44 -17.64
C PRO A 254 -7.58 -11.18 -17.17
N LEU A 255 -6.78 -12.22 -16.89
CA LEU A 255 -5.46 -12.10 -16.27
C LEU A 255 -4.49 -11.16 -17.03
N PRO A 256 -4.36 -11.19 -18.37
CA PRO A 256 -3.49 -10.27 -19.10
C PRO A 256 -3.87 -8.80 -18.87
N PHE A 257 -5.15 -8.46 -18.76
CA PHE A 257 -5.62 -7.10 -18.48
C PHE A 257 -5.32 -6.69 -17.02
N LEU A 258 -5.44 -7.64 -16.09
CA LEU A 258 -5.10 -7.39 -14.69
C LEU A 258 -3.58 -7.17 -14.50
N ILE A 259 -2.76 -7.98 -15.17
CA ILE A 259 -1.30 -7.80 -15.21
C ILE A 259 -0.95 -6.47 -15.88
N TRP A 260 -1.60 -6.14 -17.01
CA TRP A 260 -1.43 -4.85 -17.67
C TRP A 260 -1.75 -3.68 -16.71
N ALA A 261 -2.83 -3.80 -15.93
CA ALA A 261 -3.23 -2.79 -14.96
C ALA A 261 -2.18 -2.63 -13.85
N ALA A 262 -1.72 -3.73 -13.28
CA ALA A 262 -0.69 -3.75 -12.24
C ALA A 262 0.64 -3.16 -12.75
N VAL A 263 1.09 -3.56 -13.94
CA VAL A 263 2.38 -3.13 -14.52
C VAL A 263 2.36 -1.65 -14.87
N ARG A 264 1.28 -1.15 -15.47
CA ARG A 264 1.26 0.21 -16.05
C ARG A 264 0.73 1.27 -15.11
N PHE A 265 -0.10 0.90 -14.16
CA PHE A 265 -0.80 1.81 -13.24
C PHE A 265 -0.60 1.46 -11.75
N GLY A 266 0.26 0.47 -11.44
CA GLY A 266 0.60 0.07 -10.08
C GLY A 266 -0.61 -0.42 -9.28
N SER A 267 -0.58 -0.20 -7.96
CA SER A 267 -1.61 -0.69 -7.05
C SER A 267 -2.99 -0.05 -7.28
N ARG A 268 -3.04 1.18 -7.84
CA ARG A 268 -4.29 1.85 -8.21
C ARG A 268 -5.01 1.14 -9.35
N GLY A 269 -4.27 0.82 -10.42
CA GLY A 269 -4.84 0.10 -11.56
C GLY A 269 -5.20 -1.33 -11.23
N ALA A 270 -4.32 -2.03 -10.50
CA ALA A 270 -4.57 -3.40 -10.06
C ALA A 270 -5.85 -3.50 -9.22
N SER A 271 -6.00 -2.64 -8.20
CA SER A 271 -7.19 -2.64 -7.34
C SER A 271 -8.48 -2.29 -8.09
N ALA A 272 -8.45 -1.33 -9.01
CA ALA A 272 -9.59 -1.00 -9.88
C ALA A 272 -9.98 -2.19 -10.77
N ALA A 273 -9.01 -2.81 -11.43
CA ALA A 273 -9.25 -3.92 -12.33
C ALA A 273 -9.76 -5.17 -11.60
N ILE A 274 -9.22 -5.47 -10.42
CA ILE A 274 -9.70 -6.54 -9.52
C ILE A 274 -11.14 -6.27 -9.06
N CYS A 275 -11.46 -5.03 -8.68
CA CYS A 275 -12.82 -4.66 -8.29
C CYS A 275 -13.81 -4.82 -9.45
N THR A 276 -13.43 -4.41 -10.67
CA THR A 276 -14.24 -4.60 -11.88
C THR A 276 -14.48 -6.08 -12.18
N LEU A 277 -13.44 -6.91 -12.11
CA LEU A 277 -13.55 -8.37 -12.26
C LEU A 277 -14.49 -8.97 -11.22
N THR A 278 -14.28 -8.62 -9.95
CA THR A 278 -15.07 -9.13 -8.82
C THR A 278 -16.56 -8.81 -8.99
N PHE A 279 -16.88 -7.54 -9.26
CA PHE A 279 -18.26 -7.10 -9.41
C PHE A 279 -18.96 -7.82 -10.57
N LEU A 280 -18.32 -7.92 -11.74
CA LEU A 280 -18.92 -8.56 -12.92
C LEU A 280 -19.07 -10.08 -12.77
N ALA A 281 -18.11 -10.74 -12.13
CA ALA A 281 -18.18 -12.18 -11.87
C ALA A 281 -19.33 -12.51 -10.92
N ILE A 282 -19.47 -11.77 -9.82
CA ILE A 282 -20.54 -11.97 -8.84
C ILE A 282 -21.90 -11.57 -9.44
N TRP A 283 -21.97 -10.44 -10.15
CA TRP A 283 -23.20 -9.98 -10.78
C TRP A 283 -23.74 -11.01 -11.78
N SER A 284 -22.88 -11.52 -12.66
CA SER A 284 -23.28 -12.53 -13.65
C SER A 284 -23.77 -13.82 -12.99
N ALA A 285 -23.06 -14.31 -11.98
CA ALA A 285 -23.45 -15.50 -11.24
C ALA A 285 -24.78 -15.31 -10.48
N GLY A 286 -25.02 -14.13 -9.91
CA GLY A 286 -26.29 -13.78 -9.26
C GLY A 286 -27.49 -13.78 -10.21
N HIS A 287 -27.26 -13.60 -11.50
CA HIS A 287 -28.29 -13.68 -12.55
C HIS A 287 -28.34 -15.07 -13.22
N GLY A 288 -27.60 -16.05 -12.72
CA GLY A 288 -27.57 -17.41 -13.26
C GLY A 288 -26.69 -17.59 -14.50
N TYR A 289 -25.90 -16.58 -14.86
CA TYR A 289 -24.99 -16.65 -16.01
C TYR A 289 -23.58 -17.07 -15.60
N GLY A 290 -22.84 -17.55 -16.59
CA GLY A 290 -21.42 -17.86 -16.46
C GLY A 290 -21.12 -19.24 -15.88
N PRO A 291 -19.85 -19.49 -15.54
CA PRO A 291 -19.36 -20.80 -15.13
C PRO A 291 -19.71 -21.18 -13.68
N PHE A 292 -20.25 -20.23 -12.89
CA PHE A 292 -20.54 -20.41 -11.47
C PHE A 292 -22.06 -20.45 -11.17
N SER A 293 -22.86 -21.02 -12.07
CA SER A 293 -24.32 -21.12 -11.90
C SER A 293 -24.86 -22.56 -11.89
N THR A 294 -23.98 -23.56 -11.97
CA THR A 294 -24.39 -24.97 -12.14
C THR A 294 -24.55 -25.76 -10.85
N ARG A 295 -24.02 -25.26 -9.72
CA ARG A 295 -24.07 -25.92 -8.42
C ARG A 295 -25.02 -25.21 -7.45
N SER A 296 -25.05 -25.67 -6.20
CA SER A 296 -25.77 -24.97 -5.13
C SER A 296 -25.27 -23.53 -4.95
N ALA A 297 -26.11 -22.64 -4.41
CA ALA A 297 -25.74 -21.24 -4.17
C ALA A 297 -24.49 -21.12 -3.28
N GLU A 298 -24.33 -22.00 -2.29
CA GLU A 298 -23.16 -21.98 -1.41
C GLU A 298 -21.88 -22.38 -2.13
N GLU A 299 -21.93 -23.45 -2.93
CA GLU A 299 -20.77 -23.93 -3.69
C GLU A 299 -20.36 -22.93 -4.77
N ASN A 300 -21.34 -22.28 -5.42
CA ASN A 300 -21.09 -21.22 -6.39
C ASN A 300 -20.44 -20.00 -5.71
N ALA A 301 -20.96 -19.55 -4.56
CA ALA A 301 -20.37 -18.45 -3.79
C ALA A 301 -18.92 -18.76 -3.40
N LEU A 302 -18.67 -19.95 -2.85
CA LEU A 302 -17.34 -20.38 -2.44
C LEU A 302 -16.38 -20.47 -3.64
N SER A 303 -16.84 -21.01 -4.77
CA SER A 303 -16.03 -21.15 -5.98
C SER A 303 -15.62 -19.78 -6.55
N ILE A 304 -16.56 -18.82 -6.60
CA ILE A 304 -16.29 -17.45 -7.03
C ILE A 304 -15.30 -16.77 -6.07
N GLN A 305 -15.51 -16.91 -4.76
CA GLN A 305 -14.64 -16.33 -3.75
C GLN A 305 -13.23 -16.89 -3.85
N MET A 306 -13.06 -18.22 -3.94
CA MET A 306 -11.75 -18.85 -4.09
C MET A 306 -11.04 -18.37 -5.37
N PHE A 307 -11.74 -18.37 -6.50
CA PHE A 307 -11.20 -17.87 -7.77
C PHE A 307 -10.71 -16.42 -7.65
N LEU A 308 -11.55 -15.52 -7.12
CA LEU A 308 -11.22 -14.11 -7.02
C LEU A 308 -10.12 -13.83 -5.98
N ILE A 309 -10.09 -14.56 -4.86
CA ILE A 309 -9.02 -14.44 -3.85
C ILE A 309 -7.68 -14.87 -4.45
N VAL A 310 -7.64 -16.03 -5.13
CA VAL A 310 -6.43 -16.55 -5.79
C VAL A 310 -5.93 -15.62 -6.88
N MET A 311 -6.83 -14.96 -7.60
CA MET A 311 -6.45 -13.95 -8.60
C MET A 311 -5.92 -12.66 -7.93
N SER A 312 -6.58 -12.20 -6.86
CA SER A 312 -6.29 -10.89 -6.25
C SER A 312 -4.95 -10.85 -5.52
N VAL A 313 -4.60 -11.89 -4.75
CA VAL A 313 -3.39 -11.89 -3.91
C VAL A 313 -2.09 -11.70 -4.73
N PRO A 314 -1.81 -12.53 -5.76
CA PRO A 314 -0.60 -12.36 -6.57
C PRO A 314 -0.58 -11.03 -7.33
N LEU A 315 -1.73 -10.54 -7.80
CA LEU A 315 -1.81 -9.28 -8.53
C LEU A 315 -1.52 -8.07 -7.64
N LEU A 316 -2.01 -8.05 -6.40
CA LEU A 316 -1.70 -6.99 -5.46
C LEU A 316 -0.21 -7.01 -5.08
N LEU A 317 0.36 -8.20 -4.84
CA LEU A 317 1.80 -8.33 -4.57
C LEU A 317 2.65 -7.89 -5.76
N LEU A 318 2.27 -8.28 -6.97
CA LEU A 318 2.93 -7.85 -8.20
C LEU A 318 2.87 -6.32 -8.37
N ALA A 319 1.70 -5.72 -8.13
CA ALA A 319 1.54 -4.27 -8.20
C ALA A 319 2.44 -3.53 -7.20
N GLY A 320 2.48 -4.01 -5.94
CA GLY A 320 3.37 -3.47 -4.91
C GLY A 320 4.84 -3.62 -5.27
N LEU A 321 5.26 -4.77 -5.79
CA LEU A 321 6.63 -5.02 -6.23
C LEU A 321 7.06 -4.12 -7.40
N ILE A 322 6.18 -3.96 -8.40
CA ILE A 322 6.48 -3.11 -9.56
C ILE A 322 6.59 -1.66 -9.14
N GLU A 323 5.70 -1.19 -8.27
CA GLU A 323 5.74 0.20 -7.79
C GLU A 323 6.99 0.47 -6.95
N GLU A 324 7.38 -0.47 -6.09
CA GLU A 324 8.61 -0.41 -5.29
C GLU A 324 9.85 -0.35 -6.19
N ARG A 325 9.93 -1.25 -7.19
CA ARG A 325 11.04 -1.27 -8.14
C ARG A 325 11.12 0.03 -8.96
N SER A 326 9.99 0.52 -9.44
CA SER A 326 9.94 1.76 -10.22
C SER A 326 10.39 2.96 -9.41
N LYS A 327 9.95 3.07 -8.15
CA LYS A 327 10.37 4.14 -7.23
C LYS A 327 11.85 4.06 -6.91
N GLY A 328 12.37 2.86 -6.66
CA GLY A 328 13.80 2.64 -6.44
C GLY A 328 14.65 3.10 -7.62
N ALA A 329 14.24 2.74 -8.85
CA ALA A 329 14.96 3.13 -10.06
C ALA A 329 14.95 4.65 -10.29
N THR A 330 13.82 5.34 -10.06
CA THR A 330 13.74 6.80 -10.19
C THR A 330 14.58 7.52 -9.14
N THR A 331 14.55 7.07 -7.88
CA THR A 331 15.34 7.68 -6.82
C THR A 331 16.84 7.48 -7.03
N LEU A 332 17.26 6.33 -7.57
CA LEU A 332 18.66 6.09 -7.93
C LEU A 332 19.09 7.07 -9.02
N ARG A 333 18.30 7.19 -10.10
CA ARG A 333 18.58 8.10 -11.21
C ARG A 333 18.65 9.56 -10.77
N GLU A 334 17.71 10.02 -9.95
CA GLU A 334 17.73 11.40 -9.41
C GLU A 334 18.97 11.67 -8.54
N ARG A 335 19.45 10.67 -7.80
CA ARG A 335 20.69 10.78 -7.02
C ARG A 335 21.91 10.84 -7.92
N GLU A 336 21.98 10.00 -8.95
CA GLU A 336 23.06 10.02 -9.95
C GLU A 336 23.12 11.36 -10.69
N GLU A 337 21.97 11.87 -11.16
CA GLU A 337 21.88 13.18 -11.83
C GLU A 337 22.31 14.31 -10.88
N ARG A 338 21.90 14.27 -9.61
CA ARG A 338 22.30 15.27 -8.61
C ARG A 338 23.81 15.22 -8.30
N ILE A 339 24.39 14.03 -8.21
CA ILE A 339 25.84 13.86 -8.00
C ILE A 339 26.61 14.38 -9.21
N SER A 340 26.18 14.03 -10.43
CA SER A 340 26.80 14.54 -11.67
C SER A 340 26.78 16.06 -11.71
N LEU A 341 25.62 16.67 -11.47
CA LEU A 341 25.48 18.13 -11.48
C LEU A 341 26.35 18.83 -10.42
N ALA A 342 26.44 18.25 -9.22
CA ALA A 342 27.31 18.78 -8.16
C ALA A 342 28.79 18.68 -8.53
N ALA A 343 29.22 17.54 -9.09
CA ALA A 343 30.59 17.34 -9.54
C ALA A 343 30.96 18.26 -10.69
N GLU A 344 30.08 18.45 -11.67
CA GLU A 344 30.26 19.40 -12.78
C GLU A 344 30.39 20.85 -12.27
N SER A 345 29.49 21.26 -11.37
CA SER A 345 29.48 22.63 -10.83
C SER A 345 30.72 22.93 -9.98
N ALA A 346 31.21 21.93 -9.24
CA ALA A 346 32.44 22.03 -8.46
C ALA A 346 33.71 21.74 -9.29
N ASN A 347 33.56 21.45 -10.58
CA ASN A 347 34.65 21.12 -11.50
C ASN A 347 35.52 19.94 -11.00
N LEU A 348 34.90 18.99 -10.30
CA LEU A 348 35.55 17.85 -9.65
C LEU A 348 35.73 16.68 -10.61
N ALA A 349 36.91 16.07 -10.58
CA ALA A 349 37.14 14.74 -11.13
C ALA A 349 36.99 13.70 -10.02
N PHE A 350 36.29 12.61 -10.32
CA PHE A 350 36.11 11.52 -9.38
C PHE A 350 36.13 10.19 -10.12
N TRP A 351 36.47 9.15 -9.38
CA TRP A 351 36.67 7.81 -9.91
C TRP A 351 36.29 6.78 -8.85
N SER A 352 36.01 5.55 -9.29
CA SER A 352 35.77 4.42 -8.41
C SER A 352 36.44 3.18 -8.98
N ILE A 353 36.96 2.33 -8.10
CA ILE A 353 37.53 1.03 -8.45
C ILE A 353 36.80 -0.03 -7.64
N ASN A 354 36.24 -1.02 -8.33
CA ASN A 354 35.71 -2.23 -7.72
C ASN A 354 36.78 -3.33 -7.80
N PHE A 355 37.44 -3.59 -6.67
CA PHE A 355 38.52 -4.57 -6.58
C PHE A 355 38.06 -6.02 -6.72
N GLU A 356 36.79 -6.34 -6.45
CA GLU A 356 36.24 -7.70 -6.61
C GLU A 356 35.97 -8.00 -8.08
N ARG A 357 35.32 -7.07 -8.78
CA ARG A 357 34.95 -7.20 -10.20
C ARG A 357 36.07 -6.80 -11.15
N LYS A 358 37.13 -6.16 -10.64
CA LYS A 358 38.22 -5.55 -11.41
C LYS A 358 37.70 -4.53 -12.43
N GLU A 359 36.70 -3.75 -12.02
CA GLU A 359 36.09 -2.70 -12.84
C GLU A 359 36.52 -1.33 -12.30
N SER A 360 36.92 -0.43 -13.19
CA SER A 360 37.23 0.95 -12.83
C SER A 360 36.38 1.90 -13.66
N TRP A 361 35.87 2.95 -13.02
CA TRP A 361 35.08 4.00 -13.66
C TRP A 361 35.62 5.36 -13.25
N MET A 362 35.60 6.32 -14.17
CA MET A 362 36.03 7.70 -13.95
C MET A 362 35.09 8.65 -14.66
N SER A 363 34.82 9.80 -14.05
CA SER A 363 34.00 10.85 -14.64
C SER A 363 34.63 11.42 -15.92
N ASP A 364 33.81 12.01 -16.79
CA ASP A 364 34.28 12.60 -18.05
C ASP A 364 35.34 13.68 -17.82
N LYS A 365 35.21 14.45 -16.73
CA LYS A 365 36.22 15.43 -16.31
C LYS A 365 37.54 14.75 -15.95
N GLY A 366 37.51 13.67 -15.18
CA GLY A 366 38.70 12.88 -14.87
C GLY A 366 39.33 12.32 -16.14
N ARG A 367 38.53 11.71 -17.02
CA ARG A 367 39.02 11.22 -18.33
C ARG A 367 39.68 12.33 -19.14
N ALA A 368 39.13 13.54 -19.15
CA ALA A 368 39.73 14.69 -19.82
C ALA A 368 41.06 15.15 -19.17
N ILE A 369 41.18 15.06 -17.84
CA ILE A 369 42.41 15.38 -17.10
C ILE A 369 43.54 14.40 -17.47
N PHE A 370 43.25 13.10 -17.47
CA PHE A 370 44.21 12.03 -17.80
C PHE A 370 44.33 11.77 -19.31
N ASN A 371 43.52 12.45 -20.12
CA ASN A 371 43.42 12.29 -21.58
C ASN A 371 43.09 10.83 -22.00
N PHE A 372 42.17 10.19 -21.28
CA PHE A 372 41.60 8.90 -21.65
C PHE A 372 40.47 9.07 -22.65
N ARG A 373 40.30 8.10 -23.56
CA ARG A 373 39.15 8.12 -24.48
C ARG A 373 37.86 7.81 -23.71
N PRO A 374 36.68 8.27 -24.15
CA PRO A 374 35.41 8.03 -23.46
C PRO A 374 35.08 6.54 -23.26
N ASP A 375 35.48 5.72 -24.23
CA ASP A 375 35.21 4.30 -24.39
C ASP A 375 36.39 3.39 -24.01
N GLU A 376 37.52 3.98 -23.58
CA GLU A 376 38.71 3.21 -23.18
C GLU A 376 38.52 2.58 -21.80
N GLY A 377 38.81 1.28 -21.71
CA GLY A 377 38.77 0.53 -20.46
C GLY A 377 39.85 1.01 -19.50
N LEU A 378 39.46 1.34 -18.27
CA LEU A 378 40.36 1.88 -17.26
C LEU A 378 41.01 0.73 -16.46
N SER A 379 42.18 0.29 -16.91
CA SER A 379 43.01 -0.65 -16.15
C SER A 379 43.98 0.08 -15.21
N ARG A 380 44.46 -0.62 -14.18
CA ARG A 380 45.47 -0.10 -13.26
C ARG A 380 46.76 0.25 -14.00
N GLU A 381 47.16 -0.59 -14.94
CA GLU A 381 48.33 -0.38 -15.80
C GLU A 381 48.17 0.86 -16.69
N LEU A 382 46.98 1.04 -17.29
CA LEU A 382 46.69 2.22 -18.10
C LEU A 382 46.75 3.50 -17.26
N PHE A 383 46.20 3.48 -16.05
CA PHE A 383 46.29 4.61 -15.12
C PHE A 383 47.76 4.95 -14.78
N LEU A 384 48.55 3.95 -14.35
CA LEU A 384 49.95 4.15 -14.00
C LEU A 384 50.79 4.58 -15.21
N SER A 385 50.41 4.20 -16.43
CA SER A 385 51.10 4.66 -17.64
C SER A 385 51.07 6.19 -17.82
N ARG A 386 50.03 6.86 -17.29
CA ARG A 386 49.87 8.32 -17.27
C ARG A 386 50.54 9.00 -16.07
N VAL A 387 51.02 8.25 -15.10
CA VAL A 387 51.81 8.76 -13.97
C VAL A 387 53.30 8.85 -14.37
N HIS A 388 53.99 9.89 -13.91
CA HIS A 388 55.42 10.07 -14.17
C HIS A 388 56.23 8.85 -13.69
N PRO A 389 57.23 8.34 -14.45
CA PRO A 389 57.93 7.09 -14.12
C PRO A 389 58.50 7.01 -12.70
N GLU A 390 58.99 8.13 -12.16
CA GLU A 390 59.53 8.22 -10.80
C GLU A 390 58.45 8.06 -9.70
N ASP A 391 57.20 8.43 -9.98
CA ASP A 391 56.12 8.46 -8.99
C ASP A 391 55.27 7.17 -9.03
N ARG A 392 55.39 6.36 -10.09
CA ARG A 392 54.55 5.16 -10.32
C ARG A 392 54.54 4.19 -9.16
N ASN A 393 55.71 3.81 -8.65
CA ASN A 393 55.80 2.84 -7.55
C ASN A 393 55.15 3.38 -6.26
N ALA A 394 55.36 4.67 -5.97
CA ALA A 394 54.81 5.30 -4.77
C ALA A 394 53.28 5.41 -4.84
N VAL A 395 52.73 5.79 -5.99
CA VAL A 395 51.28 5.81 -6.24
C VAL A 395 50.68 4.40 -6.14
N ASP A 396 51.35 3.40 -6.72
CA ASP A 396 50.90 2.00 -6.71
C ASP A 396 50.80 1.46 -5.27
N GLU A 397 51.83 1.69 -4.48
CA GLU A 397 51.86 1.32 -3.06
C GLU A 397 50.80 2.07 -2.24
N ALA A 398 50.58 3.35 -2.52
CA ALA A 398 49.54 4.14 -1.83
C ALA A 398 48.14 3.54 -2.08
N ILE A 399 47.86 3.14 -3.32
CA ILE A 399 46.60 2.49 -3.69
C ILE A 399 46.44 1.14 -2.96
N GLU A 400 47.50 0.30 -2.91
CA GLU A 400 47.43 -0.98 -2.19
C GLU A 400 47.29 -0.79 -0.67
N ARG A 401 47.98 0.20 -0.08
CA ARG A 401 47.82 0.53 1.33
C ARG A 401 46.40 0.99 1.66
N ALA A 402 45.82 1.84 0.82
CA ALA A 402 44.44 2.30 0.98
C ALA A 402 43.45 1.13 0.88
N ARG A 403 43.67 0.22 -0.07
CA ARG A 403 42.88 -1.01 -0.23
C ARG A 403 42.96 -1.91 1.00
N ALA A 404 44.15 -2.12 1.56
CA ALA A 404 44.36 -3.01 2.70
C ALA A 404 43.82 -2.42 4.02
N SER A 405 43.93 -1.11 4.20
CA SER A 405 43.57 -0.44 5.47
C SER A 405 42.15 0.14 5.50
N SER A 406 41.49 0.30 4.34
CA SER A 406 40.22 1.03 4.20
C SER A 406 40.25 2.45 4.77
N GLN A 407 41.43 3.07 4.85
CA GLN A 407 41.60 4.45 5.32
C GLN A 407 41.60 5.44 4.16
N THR A 408 41.12 6.65 4.42
CA THR A 408 41.24 7.78 3.50
C THR A 408 42.70 8.19 3.38
N PHE A 409 43.15 8.47 2.17
CA PHE A 409 44.50 8.97 1.90
C PHE A 409 44.44 10.15 0.93
N GLU A 410 45.46 10.98 1.00
CA GLU A 410 45.72 12.08 0.08
C GLU A 410 47.14 11.88 -0.46
N PHE A 411 47.32 12.09 -1.76
CA PHE A 411 48.60 11.86 -2.42
C PHE A 411 48.73 12.82 -3.60
N GLU A 412 49.84 13.53 -3.66
CA GLU A 412 50.18 14.43 -4.77
C GLU A 412 51.18 13.74 -5.69
N TYR A 413 50.95 13.77 -7.00
CA TYR A 413 51.86 13.14 -7.97
C TYR A 413 51.87 13.84 -9.32
N ARG A 414 52.91 13.55 -10.10
CA ARG A 414 53.08 14.12 -11.44
C ARG A 414 52.40 13.26 -12.50
N LEU A 415 51.55 13.89 -13.29
CA LEU A 415 50.88 13.34 -14.46
C LEU A 415 51.70 13.67 -15.72
N LEU A 416 51.98 12.64 -16.52
CA LEU A 416 52.70 12.72 -17.78
C LEU A 416 51.71 12.80 -18.95
N ARG A 417 51.69 13.93 -19.64
CA ARG A 417 50.84 14.11 -20.82
C ARG A 417 51.48 13.52 -22.09
N PRO A 418 50.67 13.17 -23.11
CA PRO A 418 51.20 12.63 -24.36
C PRO A 418 52.15 13.57 -25.13
N ASP A 419 52.06 14.89 -24.89
CA ASP A 419 52.93 15.93 -25.45
C ASP A 419 54.25 16.10 -24.68
N GLY A 420 54.46 15.35 -23.59
CA GLY A 420 55.65 15.41 -22.74
C GLY A 420 55.55 16.42 -21.60
N ASP A 421 54.46 17.20 -21.51
CA ASP A 421 54.25 18.14 -20.41
C ASP A 421 53.92 17.42 -19.10
N VAL A 422 54.41 17.98 -17.99
CA VAL A 422 54.19 17.45 -16.64
C VAL A 422 53.24 18.34 -15.86
N ARG A 423 52.20 17.77 -15.27
CA ARG A 423 51.27 18.48 -14.36
C ARG A 423 51.22 17.82 -12.99
N TRP A 424 51.08 18.63 -11.95
CA TRP A 424 50.81 18.15 -10.60
C TRP A 424 49.31 17.94 -10.39
N LEU A 425 48.97 16.89 -9.64
CA LEU A 425 47.61 16.49 -9.31
C LEU A 425 47.49 16.10 -7.85
#